data_AF-A0A091BLF4-F1
#
_entry.id   AF-A0A091BLF4-F1
#
_cell.length_a   1.000
_cell.length_b   1.000
_cell.length_c   1.000
_cell.angle_alpha   90.00
_cell.angle_beta   90.00
_cell.angle_gamma   90.00
#
_symmetry.space_group_name_H-M   'P 1'
#
loop_
_entity.id
_entity.type
_entity.pdbx_description
1 polymer ?
#
loop_
_entity_poly.entity_id
_entity_poly.type
_entity_poly.pdbx_seq_one_letter_code
_entity_poly.pdbx_strand_id
1 'polypeptide(L)' 'MGIVIPFPAKQVLDDELAIQLWELVMAGDIGTPEYRRLDAEINRRRAQREPRAAGALPRR' A
#
# COMPACT_ATOMS: atom_id res chain seq x y z
N MET A 1 4.75 -16.57 30.27
CA MET A 1 5.64 -15.88 29.33
C MET A 1 4.82 -15.57 28.08
N GLY A 2 4.45 -14.31 27.87
CA GLY A 2 3.49 -13.92 26.83
C GLY A 2 4.16 -13.86 25.46
N ILE A 3 3.53 -14.48 24.45
CA ILE A 3 3.98 -14.39 23.06
C ILE A 3 3.65 -12.98 22.58
N VAL A 4 4.68 -12.15 22.41
CA VAL A 4 4.55 -10.84 21.77
C VAL A 4 4.39 -11.10 20.28
N ILE A 5 3.17 -10.98 19.77
CA ILE A 5 2.91 -11.02 18.32
C ILE A 5 3.35 -9.66 17.77
N PRO A 6 4.42 -9.57 16.94
CA PRO A 6 4.78 -8.32 16.31
C PRO A 6 3.65 -7.94 15.35
N PHE A 7 2.92 -6.88 15.69
CA PHE A 7 1.91 -6.33 14.80
C PHE A 7 2.62 -5.88 13.51
N PRO A 8 2.13 -6.25 12.31
CA PRO A 8 2.79 -5.90 11.07
C PRO A 8 2.65 -4.39 10.83
N ALA A 9 3.58 -3.60 11.40
CA ALA A 9 3.59 -2.15 11.29
C ALA A 9 3.49 -1.68 9.83
N LYS A 10 4.06 -2.45 8.89
CA LYS A 10 3.97 -2.18 7.45
C LYS A 10 2.55 -2.30 6.87
N GLN A 11 1.73 -3.24 7.36
CA GLN A 11 0.35 -3.37 6.90
C GLN A 11 -0.52 -2.23 7.42
N VAL A 12 -0.35 -1.86 8.69
CA VAL A 12 -1.04 -0.72 9.29
C VAL A 12 -0.72 0.58 8.57
N LEU A 13 0.55 0.82 8.24
CA LEU A 13 0.98 2.01 7.52
C LEU A 13 0.44 2.08 6.08
N ASP A 14 0.19 0.95 5.43
CA ASP A 14 -0.46 0.92 4.12
C ASP A 14 -1.96 1.19 4.23
N ASP A 15 -2.61 0.72 5.30
CA ASP A 15 -4.02 0.96 5.60
C ASP A 15 -4.26 2.44 5.95
N GLU A 16 -3.37 3.08 6.73
CA GLU A 16 -3.43 4.51 7.03
C GLU A 16 -3.31 5.38 5.77
N LEU A 17 -2.40 5.04 4.86
CA LEU A 17 -2.28 5.73 3.58
C LEU A 17 -3.52 5.55 2.70
N ALA A 18 -4.12 4.35 2.71
CA ALA A 18 -5.34 4.07 1.97
C ALA A 18 -6.53 4.88 2.52
N ILE A 19 -6.61 5.05 3.84
CA ILE A 19 -7.61 5.88 4.50
C ILE A 19 -7.44 7.35 4.08
N GLN A 20 -6.23 7.89 4.16
CA GLN A 20 -5.95 9.28 3.75
C GLN A 20 -6.28 9.53 2.28
N LEU A 21 -5.95 8.58 1.39
CA LEU A 21 -6.32 8.68 -0.02
C LEU A 21 -7.85 8.66 -0.20
N TRP A 22 -8.55 7.81 0.55
CA TRP A 22 -10.02 7.74 0.52
C TRP A 22 -10.68 9.02 1.02
N GLU A 23 -10.13 9.65 2.07
CA GLU A 23 -10.61 10.93 2.58
C GLU A 23 -10.53 12.03 1.51
N LEU A 24 -9.42 12.10 0.78
CA LEU A 24 -9.27 13.07 -0.33
C LEU A 24 -10.25 12.80 -1.48
N VAL A 25 -10.53 11.53 -1.79
CA VAL A 25 -11.54 11.16 -2.78
C VAL A 25 -12.93 11.61 -2.32
N MET A 26 -13.26 11.38 -1.05
CA MET A 26 -14.53 11.77 -0.45
C MET A 26 -14.70 13.29 -0.34
N ALA A 27 -13.60 14.02 -0.16
CA ALA A 27 -13.58 15.49 -0.21
C ALA A 27 -13.74 16.06 -1.64
N GLY A 28 -13.63 15.22 -2.67
CA GLY A 28 -13.67 15.64 -4.07
C GLY A 28 -12.35 16.23 -4.57
N ASP A 29 -11.27 16.13 -3.80
CA ASP A 29 -9.94 16.68 -4.09
C ASP A 29 -9.10 15.77 -4.99
N ILE A 30 -9.77 15.05 -5.89
CA ILE A 30 -9.16 14.14 -6.85
C ILE A 30 -8.37 14.96 -7.86
N GLY A 31 -7.04 14.91 -7.75
CA GLY A 31 -6.13 15.61 -8.66
C GLY A 31 -5.25 16.67 -7.98
N THR A 32 -5.44 16.93 -6.69
CA THR A 32 -4.53 17.75 -5.89
C THR A 32 -3.12 17.13 -5.84
N PRO A 33 -2.08 17.96 -5.60
CA PRO A 33 -0.71 17.44 -5.42
C PRO A 33 -0.61 16.41 -4.28
N GLU A 34 -1.45 16.53 -3.26
CA GLU A 34 -1.50 15.62 -2.12
C GLU A 34 -2.04 14.25 -2.50
N TYR A 35 -3.16 14.20 -3.24
CA TYR A 35 -3.71 12.97 -3.79
C TYR A 35 -2.67 12.21 -4.62
N ARG A 36 -1.98 12.91 -5.53
CA ARG A 36 -0.95 12.29 -6.39
C ARG A 36 0.24 11.75 -5.61
N ARG A 37 0.64 12.41 -4.51
CA ARG A 37 1.72 11.93 -3.64
C ARG A 37 1.32 10.65 -2.91
N LEU A 38 0.11 10.62 -2.35
CA LEU A 38 -0.41 9.44 -1.65
C LEU A 38 -0.58 8.25 -2.60
N ASP A 39 -1.14 8.48 -3.79
CA ASP A 39 -1.27 7.44 -4.81
C ASP A 39 0.10 6.89 -5.25
N ALA A 40 1.08 7.76 -5.52
CA ALA A 40 2.43 7.35 -5.89
C ALA A 40 3.14 6.55 -4.77
N GLU A 41 2.95 6.94 -3.51
CA GLU A 41 3.53 6.23 -2.36
C GLU A 41 2.88 4.86 -2.15
N ILE A 42 1.56 4.76 -2.25
CA ILE A 42 0.84 3.46 -2.20
C ILE A 42 1.32 2.55 -3.34
N ASN A 43 1.43 3.08 -4.57
CA ASN A 43 1.91 2.33 -5.72
C ASN A 43 3.37 1.87 -5.55
N ARG A 44 4.24 2.74 -5.02
CA ARG A 44 5.63 2.37 -4.70
C ARG A 44 5.70 1.24 -3.67
N ARG A 45 4.88 1.30 -2.63
CA ARG A 45 4.84 0.28 -1.58
C ARG A 45 4.27 -1.04 -2.08
N ARG A 46 3.21 -1.00 -2.90
CA ARG A 46 2.67 -2.19 -3.59
C ARG A 46 3.71 -2.87 -4.48
N ALA A 47 4.44 -2.10 -5.29
CA ALA A 47 5.51 -2.63 -6.13
C ALA A 47 6.66 -3.26 -5.33
N GLN A 48 6.89 -2.82 -4.09
CA GLN A 48 7.85 -3.45 -3.17
C GLN A 48 7.27 -4.65 -2.41
N ARG A 49 5.94 -4.76 -2.32
CA ARG A 49 5.21 -5.84 -1.63
C ARG A 49 4.95 -7.04 -2.52
N GLU A 50 4.86 -6.84 -3.83
CA GLU A 50 4.97 -7.92 -4.82
C GLU A 50 6.46 -8.22 -5.03
N PRO A 51 7.07 -9.24 -4.37
CA PRO A 51 8.17 -9.89 -5.04
C PRO A 51 7.57 -10.39 -6.34
N ARG A 52 8.09 -9.89 -7.46
CA ARG A 52 7.99 -10.49 -8.79
C ARG A 52 7.71 -11.99 -8.59
N ALA A 53 6.51 -12.45 -8.92
CA ALA A 53 6.28 -13.85 -9.24
C ALA A 53 7.02 -14.15 -10.56
N ALA A 54 8.34 -13.88 -10.58
CA ALA A 54 9.28 -14.33 -11.57
C ALA A 54 9.60 -15.78 -11.21
N GLY A 55 8.68 -16.69 -11.52
CA GLY A 55 8.88 -18.09 -11.15
C GLY A 55 7.69 -19.02 -11.24
N ALA A 56 6.71 -18.79 -12.12
CA ALA A 56 5.80 -19.87 -12.53
C ALA A 56 6.13 -20.24 -13.98
N LEU A 57 6.80 -21.39 -14.12
CA LEU A 57 7.52 -21.92 -15.29
C LEU A 57 6.73 -21.97 -16.62
N PRO A 58 7.42 -21.99 -17.78
CA PRO A 58 6.84 -22.50 -19.01
C PRO A 58 6.71 -24.03 -18.90
N ARG A 59 5.48 -24.55 -18.96
CA ARG A 59 5.25 -25.97 -19.24
C ARG A 59 4.95 -26.10 -20.73
N ARG A 60 5.93 -26.70 -21.41
CA ARG A 60 5.91 -27.25 -22.76
C ARG A 60 4.80 -28.28 -22.93
#